data_AF-A0A358B4G8-F1
#
_entry.id   AF-A0A358B4G8-F1
#
_cell.length_a   1.000
_cell.length_b   1.000
_cell.length_c   1.000
_cell.angle_alpha   90.00
_cell.angle_beta   90.00
_cell.angle_gamma   90.00
#
_symmetry.space_group_name_H-M   'P 1'
#
loop_
_entity.id
_entity.type
_entity.pdbx_description
1 polymer ?
#
loop_
_entity_poly.entity_id
_entity_poly.type
_entity_poly.pdbx_seq_one_letter_code
_entity_poly.pdbx_strand_id
1 'polypeptide(L)'
;MGRKSGPGCVQIGGLRPAVPMAVLPKARSEAGLALCRHLFGDRFQPAPGLLAIALGNLNPPVHLANALCNLTRIENGEIWFNYNGITPAVARLIGALDTERRAVAQAFGLSMRRVEDHFRMTFGLAEGLSLAEMAAQIHQKRGGPPGPVTLNTRFITEDVPFGIVEIITLAAAAGVAVPLHQAGLALVNALYGARFDGQNDLLPAVDLAALTG
;
A
#
# COMPACT_ATOMS: atom_id res chain seq x y z
N MET A 1 -4.96 0.32 14.96
CA MET A 1 -5.75 1.51 14.53
C MET A 1 -6.06 2.31 15.78
N GLY A 2 -5.73 3.61 15.82
CA GLY A 2 -6.11 4.50 16.91
C GLY A 2 -7.22 5.43 16.42
N ARG A 3 -8.26 5.66 17.22
CA ARG A 3 -9.31 6.65 16.93
C ARG A 3 -9.39 7.62 18.11
N LYS A 4 -9.27 8.92 17.85
CA LYS A 4 -9.56 9.93 18.88
C LYS A 4 -11.00 9.75 19.35
N SER A 5 -11.19 9.49 20.64
CA SER A 5 -12.49 9.24 21.27
C SER A 5 -12.96 10.42 22.14
N GLY A 6 -12.09 11.41 22.38
CA GLY A 6 -12.38 12.63 23.12
C GLY A 6 -11.17 13.56 23.21
N PRO A 7 -11.27 14.71 23.92
CA PRO A 7 -10.11 15.54 24.24
C PRO A 7 -9.08 14.73 25.02
N GLY A 8 -7.84 14.64 24.52
CA GLY A 8 -6.77 13.85 25.16
C GLY A 8 -6.95 12.33 25.13
N CYS A 9 -8.05 11.80 24.59
CA CYS A 9 -8.36 10.37 24.61
C CYS A 9 -8.26 9.74 23.22
N VAL A 10 -7.61 8.56 23.16
CA VAL A 10 -7.51 7.74 21.96
C VAL A 10 -7.91 6.31 22.29
N GLN A 11 -8.84 5.75 21.53
CA GLN A 11 -9.17 4.33 21.57
C GLN A 11 -8.22 3.56 20.64
N ILE A 12 -7.51 2.57 21.19
CA ILE A 12 -6.63 1.68 20.43
C ILE A 12 -7.42 0.42 20.05
N GLY A 13 -7.81 0.32 18.78
CA GLY A 13 -8.54 -0.84 18.25
C GLY A 13 -7.65 -2.06 17.97
N GLY A 14 -6.33 -1.93 18.12
CA GLY A 14 -5.41 -3.05 17.97
C GLY A 14 -3.97 -2.61 17.76
N LEU A 15 -3.05 -3.42 18.29
CA LEU A 15 -1.60 -3.26 18.17
C LEU A 15 -1.04 -4.33 17.26
N ARG A 16 -0.22 -3.94 16.28
CA ARG A 16 0.45 -4.92 15.40
C ARG A 16 1.55 -5.65 16.19
N PRO A 17 1.67 -6.98 16.07
CA PRO A 17 2.74 -7.73 16.73
C PRO A 17 4.11 -7.49 16.07
N ALA A 18 4.13 -7.12 14.79
CA ALA A 18 5.33 -6.86 14.02
C ALA A 18 5.15 -5.59 13.14
N VAL A 19 6.15 -4.71 13.17
CA VAL A 19 6.21 -3.46 12.41
C VAL A 19 7.60 -3.37 11.76
N PRO A 20 7.72 -3.54 10.44
CA PRO A 20 8.97 -3.31 9.74
C PRO A 20 9.43 -1.86 9.91
N MET A 21 10.73 -1.65 10.13
CA MET A 21 11.33 -0.31 10.25
C MET A 21 12.68 -0.21 9.55
N ALA A 22 13.01 0.99 9.06
CA ALA A 22 14.33 1.35 8.59
C ALA A 22 14.73 2.70 9.21
N VAL A 23 16.02 2.96 9.36
CA VAL A 23 16.56 4.20 9.94
C VAL A 23 17.53 4.84 8.95
N LEU A 24 17.44 6.15 8.81
CA LEU A 24 18.39 6.96 8.04
C LEU A 24 19.13 7.93 8.97
N PRO A 25 20.48 8.01 8.92
CA PRO A 25 21.36 7.13 8.16
C PRO A 25 21.42 5.71 8.76
N LYS A 26 21.71 4.70 7.91
CA LYS A 26 21.72 3.27 8.29
C LYS A 26 22.62 2.96 9.50
N ALA A 27 23.70 3.72 9.69
CA ALA A 27 24.61 3.60 10.83
C ALA A 27 23.91 3.79 12.20
N ARG A 28 22.73 4.42 12.25
CA ARG A 28 21.95 4.62 13.47
C ARG A 28 20.85 3.57 13.69
N SER A 29 20.84 2.48 12.91
CA SER A 29 19.75 1.48 12.95
C SER A 29 19.58 0.84 14.32
N GLU A 30 20.67 0.45 15.00
CA GLU A 30 20.60 -0.17 16.32
C GLU A 30 20.06 0.79 17.38
N ALA A 31 20.56 2.03 17.42
CA ALA A 31 20.09 3.05 18.35
C ALA A 31 18.60 3.38 18.11
N GLY A 32 18.19 3.48 16.85
CA GLY A 32 16.78 3.70 16.49
C GLY A 32 15.88 2.53 16.90
N LEU A 33 16.31 1.29 16.66
CA LEU A 33 15.59 0.09 17.09
C LEU A 33 15.46 0.03 18.62
N ALA A 34 16.54 0.31 19.35
CA ALA A 34 16.55 0.33 20.80
C ALA A 34 15.57 1.38 21.35
N LEU A 35 15.54 2.57 20.76
CA LEU A 35 14.59 3.63 21.13
C LEU A 35 13.14 3.20 20.87
N CYS A 36 12.82 2.65 19.69
CA CYS A 36 11.48 2.16 19.37
C CYS A 36 11.04 1.06 20.34
N ARG A 37 11.92 0.11 20.67
CA ARG A 37 11.65 -0.96 21.63
C ARG A 37 11.43 -0.44 23.04
N HIS A 38 12.22 0.54 23.47
CA HIS A 38 12.06 1.16 24.79
C HIS A 38 10.70 1.86 24.93
N LEU A 39 10.25 2.58 23.90
CA LEU A 39 9.01 3.36 23.94
C LEU A 39 7.75 2.51 23.72
N PHE A 40 7.83 1.48 22.86
CA PHE A 40 6.65 0.81 22.31
C PHE A 40 6.70 -0.72 22.39
N GLY A 41 7.74 -1.27 23.01
CA GLY A 41 7.93 -2.71 23.21
C GLY A 41 8.57 -3.44 22.01
N ASP A 42 8.82 -4.74 22.17
CA ASP A 42 9.47 -5.56 21.15
C ASP A 42 8.52 -5.96 20.02
N ARG A 43 8.32 -5.02 19.09
CA ARG A 43 7.40 -5.18 17.95
C ARG A 43 8.03 -4.73 16.64
N PHE A 44 9.18 -4.07 16.70
CA PHE A 44 9.83 -3.48 15.54
C PHE A 44 10.82 -4.46 14.92
N GLN A 45 10.77 -4.60 13.61
CA GLN A 45 11.60 -5.52 12.85
C GLN A 45 12.46 -4.73 11.86
N PRO A 46 13.79 -4.76 11.97
CA PRO A 46 14.66 -4.12 10.99
C PRO A 46 14.38 -4.64 9.58
N ALA A 47 14.11 -3.72 8.66
CA ALA A 47 14.03 -3.99 7.23
C ALA A 47 15.40 -3.73 6.57
N PRO A 48 15.68 -4.34 5.40
CA PRO A 48 16.96 -4.16 4.70
C PRO A 48 17.32 -2.71 4.36
N GLY A 49 16.31 -1.84 4.21
CA GLY A 49 16.47 -0.41 3.92
C GLY A 49 15.13 0.29 3.68
N LEU A 50 15.17 1.58 3.36
CA LEU A 50 13.98 2.40 3.11
C LEU A 50 13.15 1.87 1.92
N LEU A 51 13.80 1.48 0.83
CA LEU A 51 13.10 0.90 -0.33
C LEU A 51 12.29 -0.35 0.03
N ALA A 52 12.78 -1.16 0.97
CA ALA A 52 12.04 -2.34 1.43
C ALA A 52 10.77 -1.97 2.21
N ILE A 53 10.78 -0.83 2.92
CA ILE A 53 9.60 -0.29 3.59
C ILE A 53 8.62 0.28 2.56
N ALA A 54 9.11 1.12 1.65
CA ALA A 54 8.28 1.82 0.68
C ALA A 54 7.61 0.84 -0.31
N LEU A 55 8.41 0.01 -0.99
CA LEU A 55 7.89 -1.00 -1.91
C LEU A 55 7.14 -2.11 -1.16
N GLY A 56 7.32 -2.28 0.14
CA GLY A 56 6.54 -3.19 0.98
C GLY A 56 5.11 -2.74 1.24
N ASN A 57 4.76 -1.48 0.93
CA ASN A 57 3.42 -0.95 1.08
C ASN A 57 2.48 -1.50 -0.01
N LEU A 58 1.51 -2.31 0.39
CA LEU A 58 0.50 -2.87 -0.50
C LEU A 58 -0.73 -1.98 -0.69
N ASN A 59 -0.86 -0.90 0.09
CA ASN A 59 -2.02 -0.01 -0.02
C ASN A 59 -2.14 0.58 -1.44
N PRO A 60 -1.08 1.14 -2.07
CA PRO A 60 -1.24 1.79 -3.36
C PRO A 60 -1.81 0.90 -4.47
N PRO A 61 -1.24 -0.27 -4.80
CA PRO A 61 -1.80 -1.11 -5.86
C PRO A 61 -3.20 -1.66 -5.51
N VAL A 62 -3.46 -1.98 -4.23
CA VAL A 62 -4.77 -2.50 -3.80
C VAL A 62 -5.84 -1.41 -3.88
N HIS A 63 -5.55 -0.22 -3.37
CA HIS A 63 -6.48 0.92 -3.36
C HIS A 63 -6.72 1.45 -4.77
N LEU A 64 -5.69 1.54 -5.62
CA LEU A 64 -5.84 1.93 -7.02
C LEU A 64 -6.83 1.01 -7.75
N ALA A 65 -6.62 -0.31 -7.68
CA ALA A 65 -7.51 -1.27 -8.32
C ALA A 65 -8.93 -1.20 -7.76
N ASN A 66 -9.07 -1.16 -6.44
CA ASN A 66 -10.38 -1.14 -5.78
C ASN A 66 -11.15 0.16 -6.08
N ALA A 67 -10.47 1.31 -6.11
CA ALA A 67 -11.08 2.60 -6.42
C ALA A 67 -11.50 2.69 -7.89
N LEU A 68 -10.63 2.30 -8.83
CA LEU A 68 -10.96 2.31 -10.26
C LEU A 68 -12.16 1.42 -10.57
N CYS A 69 -12.20 0.21 -10.01
CA CYS A 69 -13.30 -0.73 -10.25
C CYS A 69 -14.59 -0.41 -9.50
N ASN A 70 -14.60 0.58 -8.60
CA ASN A 70 -15.79 1.00 -7.86
C ASN A 70 -16.04 2.53 -7.97
N LEU A 71 -15.45 3.20 -8.97
CA LEU A 71 -15.41 4.67 -9.03
C LEU A 71 -16.82 5.29 -9.01
N THR A 72 -17.74 4.79 -9.81
CA THR A 72 -19.12 5.33 -9.85
C THR A 72 -19.84 5.16 -8.52
N ARG A 73 -19.59 4.08 -7.79
CA ARG A 73 -20.14 3.87 -6.44
C ARG A 73 -19.58 4.88 -5.45
N ILE A 74 -18.28 5.15 -5.55
CA ILE A 74 -17.60 6.18 -4.75
C ILE A 74 -18.16 7.57 -5.07
N GLU A 75 -18.33 7.88 -6.36
CA GLU A 75 -18.83 9.18 -6.84
C GLU A 75 -20.31 9.41 -6.45
N ASN A 76 -21.13 8.36 -6.52
CA ASN A 76 -22.54 8.39 -6.12
C ASN A 76 -22.74 8.30 -4.60
N GLY A 77 -21.66 8.17 -3.81
CA GLY A 77 -21.74 8.07 -2.35
C GLY A 77 -22.46 6.81 -1.85
N GLU A 78 -22.40 5.71 -2.60
CA GLU A 78 -23.04 4.45 -2.21
C GLU A 78 -22.44 3.88 -0.90
N ILE A 79 -23.25 3.15 -0.14
CA ILE A 79 -22.73 2.36 0.99
C ILE A 79 -22.17 1.05 0.43
N TRP A 80 -20.86 0.85 0.60
CA TRP A 80 -20.17 -0.37 0.20
C TRP A 80 -18.96 -0.67 1.10
N PHE A 81 -18.39 -1.85 0.96
CA PHE A 81 -17.31 -2.35 1.82
C PHE A 81 -16.11 -2.80 0.99
N ASN A 82 -14.90 -2.44 1.42
CA ASN A 82 -13.68 -2.65 0.62
C ASN A 82 -13.46 -4.12 0.25
N TYR A 83 -13.50 -5.04 1.21
CA TYR A 83 -13.27 -6.46 0.93
C TYR A 83 -14.35 -7.09 0.06
N ASN A 84 -15.59 -6.58 0.13
CA ASN A 84 -16.66 -7.01 -0.78
C ASN A 84 -16.42 -6.54 -2.23
N GLY A 85 -15.73 -5.41 -2.40
CA GLY A 85 -15.36 -4.87 -3.72
C GLY A 85 -14.26 -5.66 -4.43
N ILE A 86 -13.53 -6.52 -3.73
CA ILE A 86 -12.46 -7.36 -4.30
C ILE A 86 -13.07 -8.64 -4.90
N THR A 87 -13.79 -8.48 -6.00
CA THR A 87 -14.34 -9.60 -6.79
C THR A 87 -13.23 -10.34 -7.54
N PRO A 88 -13.48 -11.52 -8.13
CA PRO A 88 -12.44 -12.27 -8.85
C PRO A 88 -11.72 -11.48 -9.95
N ALA A 89 -12.41 -10.57 -10.65
CA ALA A 89 -11.79 -9.72 -11.67
C ALA A 89 -10.91 -8.63 -11.05
N VAL A 90 -11.38 -7.98 -9.99
CA VAL A 90 -10.60 -6.96 -9.25
C VAL A 90 -9.37 -7.59 -8.60
N ALA A 91 -9.51 -8.81 -8.05
CA ALA A 91 -8.41 -9.58 -7.50
C ALA A 91 -7.32 -9.89 -8.55
N ARG A 92 -7.69 -10.21 -9.81
CA ARG A 92 -6.72 -10.39 -10.90
C ARG A 92 -5.96 -9.10 -11.20
N LEU A 93 -6.64 -7.95 -11.23
CA LEU A 93 -5.99 -6.65 -11.41
C LEU A 93 -5.00 -6.34 -10.27
N ILE A 94 -5.41 -6.57 -9.02
CA ILE A 94 -4.54 -6.41 -7.85
C ILE A 94 -3.31 -7.31 -7.97
N GLY A 95 -3.48 -8.59 -8.33
CA GLY A 95 -2.36 -9.53 -8.50
C GLY A 95 -1.41 -9.14 -9.63
N ALA A 96 -1.92 -8.55 -10.71
CA ALA A 96 -1.11 -8.06 -11.82
C ALA A 96 -0.31 -6.79 -11.44
N LEU A 97 -0.94 -5.83 -10.76
CA LEU A 97 -0.24 -4.68 -10.17
C LEU A 97 0.81 -5.14 -9.15
N ASP A 98 0.48 -6.10 -8.28
CA ASP A 98 1.44 -6.65 -7.33
C ASP A 98 2.65 -7.29 -8.04
N THR A 99 2.43 -7.95 -9.17
CA THR A 99 3.51 -8.53 -9.98
C THR A 99 4.47 -7.47 -10.50
N GLU A 100 3.96 -6.35 -11.03
CA GLU A 100 4.77 -5.19 -11.43
C GLU A 100 5.56 -4.61 -10.25
N ARG A 101 4.90 -4.37 -9.10
CA ARG A 101 5.54 -3.85 -7.89
C ARG A 101 6.70 -4.75 -7.43
N ARG A 102 6.49 -6.07 -7.42
CA ARG A 102 7.54 -7.02 -7.03
C ARG A 102 8.68 -7.07 -8.03
N ALA A 103 8.42 -6.92 -9.33
CA ALA A 103 9.47 -6.85 -10.35
C ALA A 103 10.37 -5.62 -10.14
N VAL A 104 9.77 -4.47 -9.82
CA VAL A 104 10.54 -3.27 -9.43
C VAL A 104 11.40 -3.54 -8.20
N ALA A 105 10.82 -4.12 -7.15
CA ALA A 105 11.58 -4.47 -5.94
C ALA A 105 12.75 -5.43 -6.23
N GLN A 106 12.53 -6.42 -7.08
CA GLN A 106 13.56 -7.38 -7.49
C GLN A 106 14.73 -6.70 -8.22
N ALA A 107 14.46 -5.69 -9.04
CA ALA A 107 15.51 -4.93 -9.73
C ALA A 107 16.42 -4.16 -8.76
N PHE A 108 15.94 -3.84 -7.55
CA PHE A 108 16.75 -3.29 -6.44
C PHE A 108 17.28 -4.36 -5.48
N GLY A 109 17.28 -5.64 -5.87
CA GLY A 109 17.76 -6.76 -5.06
C GLY A 109 16.87 -7.10 -3.86
N LEU A 110 15.62 -6.65 -3.85
CA LEU A 110 14.68 -6.89 -2.76
C LEU A 110 13.69 -8.00 -3.13
N SER A 111 13.43 -8.90 -2.19
CA SER A 111 12.35 -9.89 -2.30
C SER A 111 11.13 -9.42 -1.54
N MET A 112 9.98 -9.38 -2.22
CA MET A 112 8.71 -8.95 -1.66
C MET A 112 7.73 -10.10 -1.60
N ARG A 113 6.98 -10.19 -0.50
CA ARG A 113 5.85 -11.11 -0.39
C ARG A 113 4.77 -10.74 -1.40
N ARG A 114 4.00 -11.74 -1.82
CA ARG A 114 2.82 -11.52 -2.64
C ARG A 114 1.71 -10.90 -1.81
N VAL A 115 0.80 -10.17 -2.47
CA VAL A 115 -0.41 -9.63 -1.83
C VAL A 115 -1.24 -10.72 -1.15
N GLU A 116 -1.32 -11.93 -1.74
CA GLU A 116 -2.06 -13.06 -1.16
C GLU A 116 -1.43 -13.55 0.15
N ASP A 117 -0.10 -13.66 0.19
CA ASP A 117 0.63 -14.04 1.40
C ASP A 117 0.42 -13.02 2.51
N HIS A 118 0.41 -11.73 2.16
CA HIS A 118 0.16 -10.66 3.11
C HIS A 118 -1.25 -10.74 3.70
N PHE A 119 -2.28 -10.95 2.87
CA PHE A 119 -3.66 -11.11 3.33
C PHE A 119 -3.78 -12.32 4.25
N ARG A 120 -3.22 -13.46 3.84
CA ARG A 120 -3.25 -14.70 4.62
C ARG A 120 -2.65 -14.52 6.00
N MET A 121 -1.45 -13.96 6.09
CA MET A 121 -0.76 -13.73 7.35
C MET A 121 -1.47 -12.69 8.23
N THR A 122 -2.00 -11.63 7.63
CA THR A 122 -2.67 -10.54 8.37
C THR A 122 -3.99 -10.99 8.98
N PHE A 123 -4.73 -11.86 8.28
CA PHE A 123 -6.08 -12.28 8.69
C PHE A 123 -6.16 -13.72 9.21
N GLY A 124 -5.05 -14.46 9.23
CA GLY A 124 -4.99 -15.84 9.71
C GLY A 124 -5.84 -16.79 8.86
N LEU A 125 -5.72 -16.69 7.53
CA LEU A 125 -6.52 -17.47 6.58
C LEU A 125 -5.80 -18.75 6.15
N ALA A 126 -6.55 -19.72 5.64
CA ALA A 126 -6.00 -20.97 5.14
C ALA A 126 -5.16 -20.77 3.86
N GLU A 127 -4.23 -21.70 3.63
CA GLU A 127 -3.47 -21.79 2.37
C GLU A 127 -4.37 -22.16 1.19
N GLY A 128 -3.93 -21.84 -0.02
CA GLY A 128 -4.61 -22.18 -1.27
C GLY A 128 -5.80 -21.28 -1.66
N LEU A 129 -6.23 -20.37 -0.80
CA LEU A 129 -7.29 -19.40 -1.12
C LEU A 129 -6.78 -18.34 -2.11
N SER A 130 -7.60 -18.03 -3.11
CA SER A 130 -7.42 -16.85 -3.95
C SER A 130 -7.67 -15.56 -3.17
N LEU A 131 -7.16 -14.42 -3.67
CA LEU A 131 -7.37 -13.12 -3.04
C LEU A 131 -8.85 -12.76 -2.91
N ALA A 132 -9.68 -13.12 -3.90
CA ALA A 132 -11.13 -12.88 -3.86
C ALA A 132 -11.82 -13.73 -2.79
N GLU A 133 -11.47 -15.01 -2.66
CA GLU A 133 -12.01 -15.87 -1.59
C GLU A 133 -11.60 -15.39 -0.21
N MET A 134 -10.33 -14.97 -0.05
CA MET A 134 -9.86 -14.36 1.19
C MET A 134 -10.65 -13.10 1.52
N ALA A 135 -10.84 -12.19 0.56
CA ALA A 135 -11.59 -10.96 0.76
C ALA A 135 -13.07 -11.24 1.12
N ALA A 136 -13.72 -12.18 0.43
CA ALA A 136 -15.08 -12.61 0.73
C ALA A 136 -15.21 -13.19 2.15
N GLN A 137 -14.28 -14.05 2.58
CA GLN A 137 -14.29 -14.60 3.94
C GLN A 137 -14.08 -13.52 5.00
N ILE A 138 -13.18 -12.56 4.77
CA ILE A 138 -12.96 -11.44 5.70
C ILE A 138 -14.22 -10.58 5.79
N HIS A 139 -14.85 -10.27 4.65
CA HIS A 139 -16.10 -9.52 4.60
C HIS A 139 -17.22 -10.24 5.36
N GLN A 140 -17.40 -11.54 5.15
CA GLN A 140 -18.43 -12.32 5.87
C GLN A 140 -18.20 -12.33 7.38
N LYS A 141 -16.94 -12.46 7.83
CA LYS A 141 -16.61 -12.53 9.26
C LYS A 141 -16.64 -11.18 9.97
N ARG A 142 -16.32 -10.07 9.28
CA ARG A 142 -16.03 -8.77 9.91
C ARG A 142 -16.68 -7.56 9.24
N GLY A 143 -17.42 -7.73 8.15
CA GLY A 143 -17.97 -6.65 7.30
C GLY A 143 -16.91 -5.89 6.49
N GLY A 144 -15.65 -5.86 6.93
CA GLY A 144 -14.61 -5.05 6.30
C GLY A 144 -14.78 -3.55 6.54
N PRO A 145 -13.74 -2.74 6.29
CA PRO A 145 -13.87 -1.30 6.42
C PRO A 145 -14.79 -0.75 5.31
N PRO A 146 -15.60 0.28 5.60
CA PRO A 146 -16.40 0.95 4.58
C PRO A 146 -15.49 1.49 3.47
N GLY A 147 -15.96 1.36 2.23
CA GLY A 147 -15.31 1.97 1.08
C GLY A 147 -15.48 3.50 1.07
N PRO A 148 -14.66 4.23 0.30
CA PRO A 148 -14.85 5.66 0.09
C PRO A 148 -16.23 5.98 -0.50
N VAL A 149 -16.81 7.10 -0.10
CA VAL A 149 -18.12 7.60 -0.58
C VAL A 149 -18.00 8.99 -1.24
N THR A 150 -16.77 9.41 -1.52
CA THR A 150 -16.46 10.63 -2.26
C THR A 150 -15.15 10.43 -3.03
N LEU A 151 -14.99 11.13 -4.15
CA LEU A 151 -13.72 11.15 -4.90
C LEU A 151 -12.57 11.78 -4.10
N ASN A 152 -12.86 12.64 -3.11
CA ASN A 152 -11.82 13.12 -2.20
C ASN A 152 -11.45 12.04 -1.17
N THR A 153 -10.73 11.03 -1.63
CA THR A 153 -10.31 9.88 -0.84
C THR A 153 -8.81 9.68 -0.91
N ARG A 154 -8.20 9.34 0.22
CA ARG A 154 -6.78 9.01 0.31
C ARG A 154 -6.36 7.83 -0.58
N PHE A 155 -7.30 6.95 -0.94
CA PHE A 155 -7.04 5.89 -1.93
C PHE A 155 -6.49 6.45 -3.25
N ILE A 156 -6.83 7.70 -3.56
CA ILE A 156 -6.32 8.42 -4.71
C ILE A 156 -5.40 9.55 -4.27
N THR A 157 -5.84 10.46 -3.40
CA THR A 157 -5.10 11.68 -3.06
C THR A 157 -3.82 11.45 -2.27
N GLU A 158 -3.64 10.27 -1.67
CA GLU A 158 -2.42 9.87 -0.95
C GLU A 158 -1.70 8.77 -1.73
N ASP A 159 -2.38 7.66 -1.99
CA ASP A 159 -1.75 6.46 -2.54
C ASP A 159 -1.29 6.59 -4.00
N VAL A 160 -1.94 7.43 -4.81
CA VAL A 160 -1.51 7.64 -6.21
C VAL A 160 -0.24 8.49 -6.27
N PRO A 161 -0.19 9.73 -5.75
CA PRO A 161 1.01 10.54 -5.81
C PRO A 161 2.17 9.95 -4.99
N PHE A 162 1.91 9.36 -3.81
CA PHE A 162 2.97 8.91 -2.91
C PHE A 162 3.27 7.41 -2.96
N GLY A 163 2.56 6.65 -3.79
CA GLY A 163 2.79 5.21 -3.93
C GLY A 163 2.84 4.75 -5.38
N ILE A 164 1.82 5.04 -6.19
CA ILE A 164 1.80 4.65 -7.61
C ILE A 164 2.86 5.39 -8.40
N VAL A 165 2.96 6.71 -8.24
CA VAL A 165 4.00 7.52 -8.91
C VAL A 165 5.39 7.10 -8.43
N GLU A 166 5.57 6.81 -7.13
CA GLU A 166 6.83 6.27 -6.60
C GLU A 166 7.24 4.97 -7.32
N ILE A 167 6.32 3.99 -7.44
CA ILE A 167 6.60 2.73 -8.15
C ILE A 167 6.98 2.99 -9.60
N ILE A 168 6.28 3.90 -10.30
CA ILE A 168 6.59 4.25 -11.70
C ILE A 168 7.97 4.88 -11.81
N THR A 169 8.32 5.80 -10.91
CA THR A 169 9.63 6.47 -10.88
C THR A 169 10.76 5.48 -10.63
N LEU A 170 10.61 4.60 -9.64
CA LEU A 170 11.59 3.55 -9.34
C LEU A 170 11.72 2.54 -10.49
N ALA A 171 10.60 2.18 -11.13
CA ALA A 171 10.59 1.31 -12.29
C ALA A 171 11.39 1.91 -13.46
N ALA A 172 11.18 3.20 -13.74
CA ALA A 172 11.91 3.92 -14.78
C ALA A 172 13.42 3.95 -14.50
N ALA A 173 13.82 4.22 -13.24
CA ALA A 173 15.23 4.20 -12.84
C ALA A 173 15.87 2.82 -13.01
N ALA A 174 15.13 1.75 -12.72
CA ALA A 174 15.61 0.37 -12.82
C ALA A 174 15.39 -0.29 -14.21
N GLY A 175 14.83 0.43 -15.18
CA GLY A 175 14.53 -0.12 -16.52
C GLY A 175 13.45 -1.20 -16.53
N VAL A 176 12.52 -1.20 -15.56
CA VAL A 176 11.43 -2.18 -15.44
C VAL A 176 10.14 -1.62 -16.03
N ALA A 177 9.45 -2.40 -16.86
CA ALA A 177 8.14 -2.01 -17.39
C ALA A 177 7.03 -2.21 -16.35
N VAL A 178 6.22 -1.17 -16.13
CA VAL A 178 5.05 -1.19 -15.23
C VAL A 178 3.79 -0.64 -15.90
N PRO A 179 3.36 -1.23 -17.04
CA PRO A 179 2.28 -0.68 -17.86
C PRO A 179 0.95 -0.52 -17.12
N LEU A 180 0.62 -1.39 -16.16
CA LEU A 180 -0.63 -1.30 -15.40
C LEU A 180 -0.59 -0.15 -14.39
N HIS A 181 0.53 0.10 -13.71
CA HIS A 181 0.67 1.30 -12.87
C HIS A 181 0.57 2.58 -13.69
N GLN A 182 1.25 2.62 -14.85
CA GLN A 182 1.20 3.77 -15.77
C GLN A 182 -0.22 4.01 -16.30
N ALA A 183 -0.92 2.95 -16.74
CA ALA A 183 -2.30 3.04 -17.18
C ALA A 183 -3.23 3.48 -16.04
N GLY A 184 -3.05 2.94 -14.84
CA GLY A 184 -3.82 3.34 -13.66
C GLY A 184 -3.67 4.82 -13.33
N LEU A 185 -2.44 5.34 -13.33
CA LEU A 185 -2.17 6.77 -13.17
C LEU A 185 -2.85 7.61 -14.26
N ALA A 186 -2.74 7.20 -15.52
CA ALA A 186 -3.35 7.91 -16.65
C ALA A 186 -4.89 7.96 -16.52
N LEU A 187 -5.52 6.84 -16.15
CA LEU A 187 -6.96 6.76 -15.91
C LEU A 187 -7.37 7.65 -14.74
N VAL A 188 -6.67 7.57 -13.60
CA VAL A 188 -6.97 8.41 -12.43
C VAL A 188 -6.85 9.89 -12.78
N ASN A 189 -5.79 10.30 -13.47
CA ASN A 189 -5.62 11.70 -13.89
C ASN A 189 -6.80 12.18 -14.77
N ALA A 190 -7.23 11.35 -15.72
CA ALA A 190 -8.36 11.67 -16.58
C ALA A 190 -9.69 11.75 -15.81
N LEU A 191 -9.95 10.78 -14.92
CA LEU A 191 -11.17 10.72 -14.11
C LEU A 191 -11.28 11.88 -13.12
N TYR A 192 -10.15 12.34 -12.57
CA TYR A 192 -10.11 13.42 -11.57
C TYR A 192 -9.91 14.80 -12.19
N GLY A 193 -9.60 14.89 -13.49
CA GLY A 193 -9.23 16.16 -14.14
C GLY A 193 -7.99 16.82 -13.51
N ALA A 194 -7.09 16.03 -12.94
CA ALA A 194 -5.93 16.50 -12.17
C ALA A 194 -4.68 15.68 -12.52
N ARG A 195 -3.50 16.26 -12.26
CA ARG A 195 -2.21 15.58 -12.43
C ARG A 195 -1.65 15.16 -11.07
N PHE A 196 -1.60 13.87 -10.79
CA PHE A 196 -1.04 13.35 -9.55
C PHE A 196 0.48 13.12 -9.60
N ASP A 197 1.05 13.00 -10.79
CA ASP A 197 2.49 12.85 -11.01
C ASP A 197 3.32 14.08 -10.60
N GLY A 198 2.69 15.26 -10.53
CA GLY A 198 3.32 16.50 -10.06
C GLY A 198 3.11 16.80 -8.56
N GLN A 199 2.44 15.91 -7.82
CA GLN A 199 2.06 16.18 -6.42
C GLN A 199 2.96 15.50 -5.39
N ASN A 200 3.91 14.68 -5.82
CA ASN A 200 4.89 14.07 -4.93
C ASN A 200 6.07 15.01 -4.71
N ASP A 201 6.10 15.67 -3.55
CA ASP A 201 7.15 16.59 -3.13
C ASP A 201 8.35 15.89 -2.45
N LEU A 202 8.26 14.58 -2.22
CA LEU A 202 9.32 13.79 -1.60
C LEU A 202 10.32 13.23 -2.62
N LEU A 203 9.83 12.76 -3.78
CA LEU A 203 10.67 12.17 -4.82
C LEU A 203 11.79 13.10 -5.33
N PRO A 204 11.58 14.41 -5.53
CA PRO A 204 12.65 15.32 -5.96
C PRO A 204 13.81 15.42 -4.96
N ALA A 205 13.60 15.08 -3.69
CA ALA A 205 14.63 15.09 -2.66
C ALA A 205 15.43 13.77 -2.58
N VAL A 206 15.02 12.75 -3.33
CA VAL A 206 15.69 11.44 -3.36
C VAL A 206 16.68 11.41 -4.52
N ASP A 207 17.94 11.10 -4.23
CA ASP A 207 18.94 10.82 -5.26
C ASP A 207 18.67 9.42 -5.87
N LEU A 208 17.86 9.39 -6.92
CA LEU A 208 17.50 8.14 -7.62
C LEU A 208 18.72 7.50 -8.31
N ALA A 209 19.71 8.30 -8.72
CA ALA A 209 20.92 7.78 -9.37
C ALA A 209 21.79 6.98 -8.39
N ALA A 210 21.80 7.38 -7.12
CA ALA A 210 22.46 6.64 -6.05
C ALA A 210 21.76 5.31 -5.67
N LEU A 211 20.56 5.04 -6.19
CA LEU A 211 19.84 3.79 -5.92
C LEU A 211 20.12 2.68 -6.93
N THR A 212 20.70 3.02 -8.09
CA THR A 212 20.92 2.10 -9.23
C THR A 212 22.40 1.79 -9.50
N GLY A 213 23.32 2.36 -8.71
CA GLY A 213 24.77 2.11 -8.76
C GLY A 213 25.25 1.30 -7.56
#